data_AF-A0A6P2DGG5-F1
#
_entry.id   AF-A0A6P2DGG5-F1
#
_cell.length_a   1.000
_cell.length_b   1.000
_cell.length_c   1.000
_cell.angle_alpha   90.00
_cell.angle_beta   90.00
_cell.angle_gamma   90.00
#
_symmetry.space_group_name_H-M   'P 1'
#
loop_
_entity.id
_entity.type
_entity.pdbx_description
1 polymer ?
#
loop_
_entity_poly.entity_id
_entity_poly.type
_entity_poly.pdbx_seq_one_letter_code
_entity_poly.pdbx_strand_id
1 'polypeptide(L)'
;MTEREAFVQKICEAPADDTARLVYADWLDEYGDEADHTRAKFIRQRYPAAVIGLSRQPRPAARPWATYARALFAGVVPRAWATWLVPSPGSPVWNRWWKNRTWSEMCRNQEFDSHRPPLVLALRHGFASCIGLDQRRFLNHAGALFRAQPIEHVSLLGMRSTPSSEGALWQLYSPRTYGYSWAIKEPIYRYLTGGTISPNVVRLGTDSHMNYRKYPTRADALVDLSDACVAFGRGMAGLPPLVNQDGQTATQTAPRPNHEPNAPEANS
;
A
#
# COMPACT_ATOMS: atom_id res chain seq x y z
N MET A 1 -13.57 19.77 -13.86
CA MET A 1 -12.66 19.64 -12.71
C MET A 1 -12.86 20.85 -11.82
N THR A 2 -13.26 20.64 -10.58
CA THR A 2 -13.39 21.72 -9.58
C THR A 2 -12.02 22.13 -9.05
N GLU A 3 -11.91 23.32 -8.45
CA GLU A 3 -10.65 23.79 -7.85
C GLU A 3 -10.16 22.83 -6.74
N ARG A 4 -11.10 22.33 -5.92
CA ARG A 4 -10.84 21.28 -4.94
C ARG A 4 -10.21 20.03 -5.56
N GLU A 5 -10.76 19.55 -6.67
CA GLU A 5 -10.23 18.38 -7.39
C GLU A 5 -8.82 18.65 -7.91
N ALA A 6 -8.54 19.88 -8.38
CA ALA A 6 -7.21 20.27 -8.85
C ALA A 6 -6.17 20.24 -7.72
N PHE A 7 -6.51 20.69 -6.51
CA PHE A 7 -5.64 20.57 -5.34
C PHE A 7 -5.35 19.11 -4.98
N VAL A 8 -6.40 18.28 -4.90
CA VAL A 8 -6.24 16.85 -4.59
C VAL A 8 -5.39 16.16 -5.65
N GLN A 9 -5.61 16.47 -6.93
CA GLN A 9 -4.80 15.93 -8.03
C GLN A 9 -3.32 16.27 -7.86
N LYS A 10 -2.98 17.55 -7.63
CA LYS A 10 -1.57 17.96 -7.41
C LYS A 10 -0.93 17.24 -6.22
N ILE A 11 -1.67 17.07 -5.13
CA ILE A 11 -1.21 16.35 -3.94
C ILE A 11 -0.97 14.86 -4.26
N CYS A 12 -1.82 14.23 -5.07
CA CYS A 12 -1.66 12.85 -5.51
C CYS A 12 -0.50 12.67 -6.51
N GLU A 13 -0.26 13.66 -7.37
CA GLU A 13 0.86 13.66 -8.32
C GLU A 13 2.21 13.68 -7.58
N ALA A 14 2.37 14.56 -6.59
CA ALA A 14 3.62 14.74 -5.83
C ALA A 14 3.40 14.56 -4.32
N PRO A 15 3.21 13.32 -3.81
CA PRO A 15 2.86 13.10 -2.41
C PRO A 15 3.99 13.42 -1.42
N ALA A 16 5.23 13.61 -1.87
CA ALA A 16 6.32 14.06 -1.01
C ALA A 16 6.31 15.58 -0.78
N ASP A 17 5.63 16.36 -1.63
CA ASP A 17 5.55 17.81 -1.50
C ASP A 17 4.45 18.22 -0.53
N ASP A 18 4.84 18.70 0.64
CA ASP A 18 3.91 19.20 1.66
C ASP A 18 3.36 20.60 1.32
N THR A 19 3.97 21.32 0.38
CA THR A 19 3.54 22.68 -0.02
C THR A 19 2.12 22.66 -0.57
N ALA A 20 1.84 21.77 -1.52
CA ALA A 20 0.50 21.63 -2.11
C ALA A 20 -0.57 21.31 -1.05
N ARG A 21 -0.19 20.57 0.02
CA ARG A 21 -1.10 20.27 1.13
C ARG A 21 -1.41 21.50 1.97
N LEU A 22 -0.40 22.29 2.30
CA LEU A 22 -0.57 23.49 3.12
C LEU A 22 -1.38 24.56 2.38
N VAL A 23 -1.09 24.80 1.10
CA VAL A 23 -1.89 25.71 0.26
C VAL A 23 -3.34 25.24 0.18
N TYR A 24 -3.58 23.93 0.03
CA TYR A 24 -4.94 23.40 0.05
C TYR A 24 -5.62 23.56 1.42
N ALA A 25 -4.89 23.45 2.53
CA ALA A 25 -5.43 23.72 3.86
C ALA A 25 -5.82 25.19 4.02
N ASP A 26 -5.02 26.13 3.52
CA ASP A 26 -5.34 27.56 3.54
C ASP A 26 -6.59 27.84 2.70
N TRP A 27 -6.68 27.27 1.49
CA TRP A 27 -7.88 27.38 0.65
C TRP A 27 -9.13 26.79 1.32
N LEU A 28 -9.01 25.67 2.03
CA LEU A 28 -10.13 25.08 2.76
C LEU A 28 -10.62 25.96 3.91
N ASP A 29 -9.73 26.70 4.59
CA ASP A 29 -10.11 27.64 5.65
C ASP A 29 -10.76 28.91 5.11
N GLU A 30 -10.40 29.33 3.89
CA GLU A 30 -10.92 30.54 3.27
C GLU A 30 -12.28 30.32 2.59
N TYR A 31 -12.46 29.18 1.92
CA TYR A 31 -13.61 28.92 1.05
C TYR A 31 -14.50 27.74 1.49
N GLY A 32 -14.09 27.00 2.53
CA GLY A 32 -14.74 25.76 2.94
C GLY A 32 -15.87 25.90 3.97
N ASP A 33 -16.49 24.76 4.27
CA ASP A 33 -17.43 24.62 5.38
C ASP A 33 -16.76 24.12 6.67
N GLU A 34 -17.54 23.83 7.71
CA GLU A 34 -17.02 23.33 9.00
C GLU A 34 -16.24 22.00 8.87
N ALA A 35 -16.66 21.13 7.95
CA ALA A 35 -15.96 19.88 7.69
C ALA A 35 -14.62 20.13 6.97
N ASP A 36 -14.57 21.15 6.11
CA ASP A 36 -13.35 21.60 5.45
C ASP A 36 -12.37 22.27 6.39
N HIS A 37 -12.82 23.12 7.31
CA HIS A 37 -11.96 23.69 8.36
C HIS A 37 -11.37 22.59 9.25
N THR A 38 -12.16 21.56 9.55
CA THR A 38 -11.68 20.36 10.25
C THR A 38 -10.61 19.63 9.43
N ARG A 39 -10.82 19.50 8.12
CA ARG A 39 -9.85 18.90 7.20
C ARG A 39 -8.56 19.73 7.13
N ALA A 40 -8.64 21.05 7.02
CA ALA A 40 -7.49 21.95 7.01
C ALA A 40 -6.65 21.79 8.27
N LYS A 41 -7.29 21.75 9.45
CA LYS A 41 -6.63 21.45 10.72
C LYS A 41 -5.90 20.11 10.71
N PHE A 42 -6.52 19.05 10.17
CA PHE A 42 -5.88 17.74 10.05
C PHE A 42 -4.77 17.70 9.01
N ILE A 43 -4.83 18.52 7.97
CA ILE A 43 -3.74 18.63 7.00
C ILE A 43 -2.48 19.24 7.65
N ARG A 44 -2.66 20.30 8.44
CA ARG A 44 -1.57 20.91 9.20
C ARG A 44 -1.04 20.00 10.31
N GLN A 45 -1.89 19.13 10.86
CA GLN A 45 -1.47 18.06 11.75
C GLN A 45 -0.84 16.90 10.97
N ARG A 46 0.49 16.83 10.96
CA ARG A 46 1.24 15.79 10.22
C ARG A 46 0.78 14.36 10.50
N TYR A 47 0.42 14.03 11.75
CA TYR A 47 -0.03 12.69 12.14
C TYR A 47 -1.26 12.76 13.06
N PRO A 48 -2.13 11.74 13.03
CA PRO A 48 -3.17 11.57 14.02
C PRO A 48 -2.61 11.51 15.45
N ALA A 49 -3.23 12.24 16.37
CA ALA A 49 -2.86 12.19 17.78
C ALA A 49 -3.20 10.82 18.37
N ALA A 50 -2.19 10.13 18.91
CA ALA A 50 -2.33 8.99 19.82
C ALA A 50 -3.28 7.88 19.35
N VAL A 51 -3.14 7.42 18.10
CA VAL A 51 -3.73 6.15 17.66
C VAL A 51 -2.93 5.02 18.32
N ILE A 52 -3.25 4.65 19.56
CA ILE A 52 -2.83 3.35 20.11
C ILE A 52 -4.10 2.60 20.48
N GLY A 53 -4.44 1.69 19.59
CA GLY A 53 -5.62 0.87 19.67
C GLY A 53 -5.80 0.23 18.31
N LEU A 54 -5.15 -0.91 18.10
CA LEU A 54 -5.55 -1.89 17.08
C LEU A 54 -6.88 -2.57 17.45
N SER A 55 -7.63 -1.94 18.36
CA SER A 55 -8.93 -2.35 18.86
C SER A 55 -10.00 -1.60 18.06
N ARG A 56 -11.16 -2.24 17.88
CA ARG A 56 -12.32 -1.67 17.19
C ARG A 56 -12.77 -0.32 17.76
N GLN A 57 -12.40 0.02 19.00
CA GLN A 57 -12.73 1.29 19.63
C GLN A 57 -11.52 2.24 19.71
N PRO A 58 -11.51 3.34 18.93
CA PRO A 58 -10.45 4.34 19.05
C PRO A 58 -10.54 5.04 20.40
N ARG A 59 -9.36 5.39 20.96
CA ARG A 59 -9.28 6.27 22.14
C ARG A 59 -10.06 7.57 21.87
N PRO A 60 -10.63 8.24 22.89
CA PRO A 60 -11.41 9.48 22.68
C PRO A 60 -10.71 10.51 21.79
N ALA A 61 -9.40 10.71 21.98
CA ALA A 61 -8.58 11.62 21.17
C ALA A 61 -8.48 11.26 19.68
N ALA A 62 -8.65 9.97 19.33
CA ALA A 62 -8.60 9.48 17.95
C ALA A 62 -9.98 9.43 17.28
N ARG A 63 -11.08 9.69 18.00
CA ARG A 63 -12.45 9.65 17.44
C ARG A 63 -12.65 10.66 16.30
N PRO A 64 -12.20 11.93 16.39
CA PRO A 64 -12.34 12.88 15.28
C PRO A 64 -11.61 12.38 14.02
N TRP A 65 -10.39 11.88 14.18
CA TRP A 65 -9.61 11.29 13.09
C TRP A 65 -10.27 10.05 12.50
N ALA A 66 -10.87 9.18 13.31
CA ALA A 66 -11.59 8.01 12.82
C ALA A 66 -12.87 8.37 12.06
N THR A 67 -13.58 9.43 12.45
CA THR A 67 -14.72 9.97 11.70
C THR A 67 -14.27 10.55 10.37
N TYR A 68 -13.23 11.36 10.40
CA TYR A 68 -12.64 11.96 9.22
C TYR A 68 -12.10 10.91 8.22
N ALA A 69 -11.36 9.91 8.69
CA ALA A 69 -10.82 8.84 7.85
C ALA A 69 -11.91 8.06 7.10
N ARG A 70 -13.09 7.87 7.72
CA ARG A 70 -14.26 7.25 7.07
C ARG A 70 -14.84 8.16 5.98
N ALA A 71 -14.84 9.47 6.19
CA ALA A 71 -15.33 10.44 5.22
C ALA A 71 -14.42 10.57 3.99
N LEU A 72 -13.10 10.41 4.14
CA LEU A 72 -12.13 10.49 3.02
C LEU A 72 -12.45 9.57 1.84
N PHE A 73 -13.09 8.42 2.10
CA PHE A 73 -13.42 7.43 1.09
C PHE A 73 -14.93 7.29 0.85
N ALA A 74 -15.74 8.23 1.36
CA ALA A 74 -17.16 8.27 1.07
C ALA A 74 -17.36 8.37 -0.45
N GLY A 75 -18.11 7.43 -1.03
CA GLY A 75 -18.33 7.35 -2.49
C GLY A 75 -17.21 6.64 -3.27
N VAL A 76 -16.04 6.41 -2.68
CA VAL A 76 -14.92 5.66 -3.30
C VAL A 76 -14.96 4.19 -2.93
N VAL A 77 -15.26 3.89 -1.66
CA VAL A 77 -15.38 2.52 -1.14
C VAL A 77 -16.78 2.25 -0.58
N PRO A 78 -17.27 1.01 -0.65
CA PRO A 78 -18.57 0.64 -0.10
C PRO A 78 -18.67 0.93 1.42
N ARG A 79 -19.79 1.50 1.87
CA ARG A 79 -20.10 1.72 3.30
C ARG A 79 -20.09 0.44 4.15
N ALA A 80 -20.24 -0.71 3.49
CA ALA A 80 -20.16 -2.02 4.11
C ALA A 80 -18.74 -2.41 4.58
N TRP A 81 -17.70 -1.65 4.21
CA TRP A 81 -16.33 -1.90 4.65
C TRP A 81 -16.08 -1.28 6.03
N ALA A 82 -15.25 -1.92 6.84
CA ALA A 82 -14.79 -1.41 8.14
C ALA A 82 -13.48 -0.67 7.97
N THR A 83 -13.50 0.63 8.27
CA THR A 83 -12.29 1.46 8.28
C THR A 83 -11.51 1.28 9.57
N TRP A 84 -10.24 0.94 9.47
CA TRP A 84 -9.30 0.81 10.58
C TRP A 84 -8.23 1.89 10.48
N LEU A 85 -8.24 2.86 11.39
CA LEU A 85 -7.17 3.85 11.48
C LEU A 85 -6.04 3.31 12.36
N VAL A 86 -4.84 3.23 11.79
CA VAL A 86 -3.63 2.71 12.48
C VAL A 86 -2.54 3.79 12.56
N PRO A 87 -1.52 3.61 13.42
CA PRO A 87 -0.40 4.54 13.48
C PRO A 87 0.31 4.69 12.13
N SER A 88 0.64 5.92 11.79
CA SER A 88 1.35 6.25 10.56
C SER A 88 2.85 5.98 10.68
N PRO A 89 3.50 5.37 9.66
CA PRO A 89 4.94 5.25 9.60
C PRO A 89 5.65 6.58 9.90
N GLY A 90 6.68 6.51 10.74
CA GLY A 90 7.46 7.67 11.17
C GLY A 90 6.81 8.54 12.27
N SER A 91 5.54 8.30 12.63
CA SER A 91 4.92 8.99 13.78
C SER A 91 5.60 8.59 15.11
N PRO A 92 5.53 9.42 16.17
CA PRO A 92 6.08 9.07 17.48
C PRO A 92 5.55 7.74 18.04
N VAL A 93 4.27 7.45 17.81
CA VAL A 93 3.66 6.17 18.18
C VAL A 93 4.27 5.01 17.39
N TRP A 94 4.42 5.17 16.07
CA TRP A 94 5.06 4.16 15.23
C TRP A 94 6.48 3.86 15.70
N ASN A 95 7.30 4.89 15.89
CA ASN A 95 8.70 4.76 16.28
C ASN A 95 8.87 4.14 17.68
N ARG A 96 7.85 4.20 18.53
CA ARG A 96 7.87 3.58 19.86
C ARG A 96 7.64 2.06 19.83
N TRP A 97 6.80 1.56 18.92
CA TRP A 97 6.30 0.17 18.97
C TRP A 97 6.67 -0.67 17.74
N TRP A 98 6.88 -0.04 16.60
CA TRP A 98 7.17 -0.68 15.30
C TRP A 98 8.44 -0.13 14.66
N LYS A 99 9.39 0.35 15.48
CA LYS A 99 10.72 0.73 15.00
C LYS A 99 11.33 -0.43 14.22
N ASN A 100 11.92 -0.13 13.06
CA ASN A 100 12.56 -1.09 12.15
C ASN A 100 11.61 -2.14 11.52
N ARG A 101 10.29 -1.90 11.54
CA ARG A 101 9.32 -2.69 10.77
C ARG A 101 8.86 -1.89 9.56
N THR A 102 8.52 -2.59 8.48
CA THR A 102 7.74 -2.03 7.38
C THR A 102 6.26 -1.94 7.74
N TRP A 103 5.52 -1.09 7.02
CA TRP A 103 4.07 -0.98 7.21
C TRP A 103 3.34 -2.30 6.87
N SER A 104 3.75 -2.97 5.80
CA SER A 104 3.22 -4.28 5.39
C SER A 104 3.47 -5.37 6.43
N GLU A 105 4.64 -5.38 7.10
CA GLU A 105 4.90 -6.31 8.20
C GLU A 105 3.97 -6.07 9.40
N MET A 106 3.70 -4.80 9.73
CA MET A 106 2.74 -4.45 10.79
C MET A 106 1.35 -4.95 10.42
N CYS A 107 0.82 -4.61 9.23
CA CYS A 107 -0.51 -5.06 8.81
C CYS A 107 -0.65 -6.59 8.80
N ARG A 108 0.41 -7.32 8.46
CA ARG A 108 0.39 -8.78 8.45
C ARG A 108 0.32 -9.39 9.84
N ASN A 109 0.98 -8.78 10.82
CA ASN A 109 1.07 -9.29 12.19
C ASN A 109 -0.15 -8.88 13.04
N GLN A 110 -1.15 -8.22 12.44
CA GLN A 110 -2.33 -7.75 13.12
C GLN A 110 -3.57 -8.49 12.62
N GLU A 111 -4.43 -8.86 13.56
CA GLU A 111 -5.75 -9.36 13.25
C GLU A 111 -6.71 -8.19 13.17
N PHE A 112 -7.06 -7.80 11.94
CA PHE A 112 -8.14 -6.83 11.70
C PHE A 112 -9.50 -7.54 11.72
N ASP A 113 -9.81 -8.22 12.81
CA ASP A 113 -11.00 -9.04 12.92
C ASP A 113 -12.26 -8.17 12.83
N SER A 114 -13.04 -8.39 11.77
CA SER A 114 -14.29 -7.71 11.49
C SER A 114 -15.17 -8.58 10.60
N HIS A 115 -16.45 -8.68 10.95
CA HIS A 115 -17.49 -9.22 10.06
C HIS A 115 -17.60 -8.43 8.75
N ARG A 116 -17.07 -7.20 8.74
CA ARG A 116 -17.02 -6.34 7.57
C ARG A 116 -15.62 -6.36 6.94
N PRO A 117 -15.53 -6.35 5.60
CA PRO A 117 -14.31 -6.11 4.85
C PRO A 117 -13.40 -5.02 5.46
N PRO A 118 -12.16 -5.31 5.90
CA PRO A 118 -11.29 -4.27 6.45
C PRO A 118 -10.69 -3.39 5.34
N LEU A 119 -10.69 -2.07 5.59
CA LEU A 119 -9.85 -1.08 4.93
C LEU A 119 -8.99 -0.41 6.01
N VAL A 120 -7.72 -0.80 6.07
CA VAL A 120 -6.73 -0.29 7.02
C VAL A 120 -6.08 0.95 6.43
N LEU A 121 -5.98 2.02 7.21
CA LEU A 121 -5.50 3.32 6.77
C LEU A 121 -4.49 3.88 7.75
N ALA A 122 -3.44 4.49 7.22
CA ALA A 122 -2.57 5.38 7.98
C ALA A 122 -2.56 6.76 7.32
N LEU A 123 -2.71 7.81 8.15
CA LEU A 123 -2.87 9.18 7.67
C LEU A 123 -1.58 10.00 7.83
N ARG A 124 -1.23 10.77 6.81
CA ARG A 124 -0.12 11.73 6.83
C ARG A 124 -0.65 13.05 6.27
N HIS A 125 -0.52 14.11 7.05
CA HIS A 125 -1.05 15.44 6.71
C HIS A 125 -2.52 15.38 6.28
N GLY A 126 -3.39 14.73 7.06
CA GLY A 126 -4.81 14.61 6.72
C GLY A 126 -5.12 13.63 5.57
N PHE A 127 -4.14 13.11 4.84
CA PHE A 127 -4.40 12.22 3.71
C PHE A 127 -4.05 10.76 4.01
N ALA A 128 -4.72 9.82 3.37
CA ALA A 128 -4.33 8.41 3.43
C ALA A 128 -3.05 8.19 2.60
N SER A 129 -1.93 7.97 3.29
CA SER A 129 -0.64 7.64 2.68
C SER A 129 -0.40 6.14 2.63
N CYS A 130 -1.01 5.38 3.53
CA CYS A 130 -0.92 3.91 3.54
C CYS A 130 -2.33 3.31 3.54
N ILE A 131 -2.55 2.29 2.71
CA ILE A 131 -3.82 1.54 2.64
C ILE A 131 -3.62 0.02 2.69
N GLY A 132 -4.54 -0.67 3.35
CA GLY A 132 -4.49 -2.13 3.52
C GLY A 132 -5.86 -2.73 3.27
N LEU A 133 -5.95 -3.66 2.33
CA LEU A 133 -7.17 -4.35 1.91
C LEU A 133 -6.80 -5.63 1.16
N ASP A 134 -7.75 -6.53 0.91
CA ASP A 134 -7.44 -7.73 0.12
C ASP A 134 -7.21 -7.41 -1.37
N GLN A 135 -6.50 -8.32 -2.04
CA GLN A 135 -6.13 -8.18 -3.45
C GLN A 135 -7.32 -7.95 -4.40
N ARG A 136 -8.46 -8.63 -4.18
CA ARG A 136 -9.62 -8.48 -5.07
C ARG A 136 -10.22 -7.09 -4.95
N ARG A 137 -10.40 -6.61 -3.72
CA ARG A 137 -10.89 -5.25 -3.45
C ARG A 137 -9.92 -4.20 -3.94
N PHE A 138 -8.61 -4.40 -3.77
CA PHE A 138 -7.61 -3.50 -4.30
C PHE A 138 -7.73 -3.34 -5.81
N LEU A 139 -7.71 -4.44 -6.57
CA LEU A 139 -7.82 -4.41 -8.03
C LEU A 139 -9.07 -3.68 -8.53
N ASN A 140 -10.20 -3.83 -7.83
CA ASN A 140 -11.47 -3.22 -8.22
C ASN A 140 -11.54 -1.71 -7.91
N HIS A 141 -10.75 -1.21 -6.96
CA HIS A 141 -10.87 0.17 -6.46
C HIS A 141 -9.60 1.01 -6.63
N ALA A 142 -8.48 0.44 -7.07
CA ALA A 142 -7.18 1.10 -7.07
C ALA A 142 -7.19 2.48 -7.74
N GLY A 143 -7.71 2.60 -8.96
CA GLY A 143 -7.75 3.89 -9.67
C GLY A 143 -8.54 4.97 -8.91
N ALA A 144 -9.68 4.61 -8.30
CA ALA A 144 -10.49 5.57 -7.53
C ALA A 144 -9.82 5.95 -6.20
N LEU A 145 -9.17 4.98 -5.54
CA LEU A 145 -8.40 5.22 -4.30
C LEU A 145 -7.23 6.19 -4.55
N PHE A 146 -6.46 5.96 -5.61
CA PHE A 146 -5.28 6.76 -5.94
C PHE A 146 -5.62 8.14 -6.51
N ARG A 147 -6.76 8.30 -7.19
CA ARG A 147 -7.26 9.65 -7.55
C ARG A 147 -7.66 10.46 -6.32
N ALA A 148 -8.24 9.80 -5.32
CA ALA A 148 -8.75 10.48 -4.13
C ALA A 148 -7.67 10.76 -3.08
N GLN A 149 -6.59 9.98 -3.03
CA GLN A 149 -5.61 10.02 -1.95
C GLN A 149 -4.16 9.83 -2.44
N PRO A 150 -3.19 10.56 -1.86
CA PRO A 150 -1.75 10.43 -2.11
C PRO A 150 -1.17 9.16 -1.48
N ILE A 151 -1.59 8.00 -1.97
CA ILE A 151 -1.18 6.70 -1.46
C ILE A 151 0.26 6.40 -1.89
N GLU A 152 1.08 6.06 -0.91
CA GLU A 152 2.52 5.75 -1.06
C GLU A 152 2.84 4.30 -0.66
N HIS A 153 1.97 3.66 0.13
CA HIS A 153 2.13 2.26 0.54
C HIS A 153 0.81 1.50 0.46
N VAL A 154 0.87 0.29 -0.10
CA VAL A 154 -0.26 -0.65 -0.16
C VAL A 154 0.14 -1.98 0.48
N SER A 155 -0.70 -2.51 1.38
CA SER A 155 -0.56 -3.85 1.93
C SER A 155 -1.74 -4.71 1.53
N LEU A 156 -1.48 -5.80 0.79
CA LEU A 156 -2.51 -6.77 0.46
C LEU A 156 -2.76 -7.69 1.67
N LEU A 157 -3.89 -7.50 2.34
CA LEU A 157 -4.24 -8.25 3.56
C LEU A 157 -4.47 -9.73 3.23
N GLY A 158 -4.03 -10.61 4.14
CA GLY A 158 -4.12 -12.06 3.99
C GLY A 158 -3.09 -12.68 3.05
N MET A 159 -2.32 -11.87 2.32
CA MET A 159 -1.26 -12.35 1.45
C MET A 159 -0.05 -12.82 2.27
N ARG A 160 0.49 -13.98 1.89
CA ARG A 160 1.69 -14.56 2.49
C ARG A 160 2.62 -14.98 1.37
N SER A 161 3.84 -14.45 1.38
CA SER A 161 4.90 -14.98 0.53
C SER A 161 5.21 -16.41 0.97
N THR A 162 5.48 -17.30 0.01
CA THR A 162 5.86 -18.68 0.32
C THR A 162 7.31 -18.67 0.82
N PRO A 163 7.63 -19.33 1.95
CA PRO A 163 9.02 -19.54 2.35
C PRO A 163 9.75 -20.36 1.28
N SER A 164 11.02 -20.07 1.07
CA SER A 164 11.93 -20.86 0.23
C SER A 164 13.22 -21.13 1.00
N SER A 165 14.00 -22.12 0.58
CA SER A 165 15.31 -22.43 1.19
C SER A 165 16.27 -21.24 1.23
N GLU A 166 16.04 -20.23 0.38
CA GLU A 166 16.91 -19.06 0.18
C GLU A 166 16.19 -17.73 0.48
N GLY A 167 15.02 -17.75 1.14
CA GLY A 167 14.28 -16.52 1.46
C GLY A 167 12.77 -16.63 1.25
N ALA A 168 12.17 -15.70 0.50
CA ALA A 168 10.74 -15.63 0.26
C ALA A 168 10.41 -15.55 -1.23
N LEU A 169 9.23 -16.00 -1.65
CA LEU A 169 8.79 -15.85 -3.04
C LEU A 169 7.32 -15.44 -3.18
N TRP A 170 7.04 -14.73 -4.28
CA TRP A 170 5.69 -14.47 -4.78
C TRP A 170 5.42 -15.30 -6.03
N GLN A 171 4.26 -15.93 -6.08
CA GLN A 171 3.82 -16.75 -7.21
C GLN A 171 2.73 -16.02 -7.98
N LEU A 172 2.76 -16.12 -9.32
CA LEU A 172 1.64 -15.72 -10.16
C LEU A 172 0.47 -16.70 -9.97
N TYR A 173 -0.72 -16.15 -9.80
CA TYR A 173 -1.96 -16.93 -9.80
C TYR A 173 -2.17 -17.59 -11.17
N SER A 174 -2.35 -18.91 -11.18
CA SER A 174 -2.71 -19.69 -12.35
C SER A 174 -3.93 -20.55 -12.00
N PRO A 175 -4.96 -20.61 -12.85
CA PRO A 175 -6.13 -21.46 -12.60
C PRO A 175 -5.81 -22.96 -12.67
N ARG A 176 -4.65 -23.35 -13.22
CA ARG A 176 -4.20 -24.75 -13.33
C ARG A 176 -3.38 -25.23 -12.13
N THR A 177 -2.77 -24.30 -11.40
CA THR A 177 -1.96 -24.61 -10.21
C THR A 177 -2.84 -24.39 -8.99
N TYR A 178 -2.99 -25.41 -8.15
CA TYR A 178 -3.87 -25.43 -6.97
C TYR A 178 -4.07 -24.06 -6.33
N GLY A 179 -5.34 -23.66 -6.18
CA GLY A 179 -5.78 -22.30 -5.84
C GLY A 179 -5.30 -21.77 -4.49
N TYR A 180 -4.04 -21.36 -4.43
CA TYR A 180 -3.51 -20.63 -3.29
C TYR A 180 -4.15 -19.24 -3.24
N SER A 181 -4.89 -18.97 -2.16
CA SER A 181 -5.54 -17.66 -1.92
C SER A 181 -4.53 -16.51 -1.80
N TRP A 182 -3.25 -16.83 -1.63
CA TRP A 182 -2.12 -15.92 -1.54
C TRP A 182 -1.28 -15.82 -2.83
N ALA A 183 -1.75 -16.32 -3.97
CA ALA A 183 -1.08 -16.07 -5.24
C ALA A 183 -1.41 -14.66 -5.77
N ILE A 184 -0.41 -14.02 -6.39
CA ILE A 184 -0.53 -12.66 -6.91
C ILE A 184 -1.26 -12.71 -8.25
N LYS A 185 -2.29 -11.87 -8.38
CA LYS A 185 -3.01 -11.74 -9.64
C LYS A 185 -2.17 -11.01 -10.67
N GLU A 186 -2.35 -11.45 -11.90
CA GLU A 186 -1.53 -11.07 -13.06
C GLU A 186 -1.32 -9.55 -13.23
N PRO A 187 -2.33 -8.67 -13.06
CA PRO A 187 -2.12 -7.23 -13.21
C PRO A 187 -1.06 -6.68 -12.26
N ILE A 188 -1.01 -7.15 -11.01
CA ILE A 188 0.01 -6.74 -10.02
C ILE A 188 1.33 -7.47 -10.29
N TYR A 189 1.26 -8.74 -10.69
CA TYR A 189 2.45 -9.53 -10.98
C TYR A 189 3.29 -8.96 -12.12
N ARG A 190 2.67 -8.36 -13.14
CA ARG A 190 3.40 -7.64 -14.20
C ARG A 190 4.25 -6.50 -13.64
N TYR A 191 3.74 -5.72 -12.70
CA TYR A 191 4.53 -4.65 -12.07
C TYR A 191 5.62 -5.22 -11.17
N LEU A 192 5.36 -6.34 -10.50
CA LEU A 192 6.38 -7.11 -9.76
C LEU A 192 7.48 -7.68 -10.66
N THR A 193 7.39 -7.62 -11.98
CA THR A 193 8.41 -8.23 -12.84
C THR A 193 8.88 -7.31 -13.96
N GLY A 194 8.59 -6.00 -13.83
CA GLY A 194 8.95 -5.01 -14.86
C GLY A 194 8.29 -5.28 -16.22
N GLY A 195 7.09 -5.87 -16.22
CA GLY A 195 6.34 -6.22 -17.43
C GLY A 195 6.65 -7.60 -18.02
N THR A 196 7.65 -8.32 -17.50
CA THR A 196 8.03 -9.65 -18.01
C THR A 196 7.37 -10.74 -17.18
N ILE A 197 6.45 -11.52 -17.72
CA ILE A 197 5.77 -12.59 -16.95
C ILE A 197 6.72 -13.79 -16.65
N SER A 198 7.91 -13.83 -17.28
CA SER A 198 8.89 -14.92 -17.17
C SER A 198 10.29 -14.52 -16.67
N PRO A 199 10.48 -14.04 -15.43
CA PRO A 199 11.82 -13.93 -14.86
C PRO A 199 12.32 -15.25 -14.26
N ASN A 200 11.42 -16.14 -13.80
CA ASN A 200 11.75 -17.50 -13.35
C ASN A 200 10.54 -18.44 -13.54
N VAL A 201 10.74 -19.54 -14.27
CA VAL A 201 9.73 -20.58 -14.50
C VAL A 201 10.26 -21.90 -13.95
N VAL A 202 9.61 -22.47 -12.95
CA VAL A 202 9.89 -23.87 -12.53
C VAL A 202 8.86 -24.79 -13.17
N ARG A 203 9.34 -25.86 -13.80
CA ARG A 203 8.52 -26.98 -14.26
C ARG A 203 8.18 -27.85 -13.06
N LEU A 204 6.89 -27.98 -12.75
CA LEU A 204 6.36 -28.95 -11.81
C LEU A 204 5.72 -30.09 -12.63
N GLY A 205 6.46 -31.16 -12.87
CA GLY A 205 6.00 -32.28 -13.70
C GLY A 205 5.96 -31.95 -15.19
N THR A 206 5.19 -32.74 -15.96
CA THR A 206 5.17 -32.69 -17.43
C THR A 206 4.45 -31.46 -18.00
N ASP A 207 3.47 -30.89 -17.28
CA ASP A 207 2.52 -29.90 -17.85
C ASP A 207 2.29 -28.62 -17.01
N SER A 208 2.95 -28.45 -15.86
CA SER A 208 2.74 -27.25 -15.01
C SER A 208 3.96 -26.34 -14.98
N HIS A 209 3.78 -25.11 -15.43
CA HIS A 209 4.75 -24.02 -15.31
C HIS A 209 4.31 -23.08 -14.19
N MET A 210 5.18 -22.81 -13.22
CA MET A 210 4.93 -21.85 -12.15
C MET A 210 5.83 -20.63 -12.31
N ASN A 211 5.23 -19.46 -12.56
CA ASN A 211 5.94 -18.18 -12.57
C ASN A 211 6.06 -17.67 -11.14
N TYR A 212 7.29 -17.36 -10.70
CA TYR A 212 7.54 -16.79 -9.38
C TYR A 212 8.68 -15.76 -9.40
N ARG A 213 8.70 -14.90 -8.38
CA ARG A 213 9.82 -13.99 -8.09
C ARG A 213 10.34 -14.29 -6.69
N LYS A 214 11.65 -14.53 -6.57
CA LYS A 214 12.36 -14.79 -5.31
C LYS A 214 12.88 -13.48 -4.71
N TYR A 215 13.02 -13.47 -3.39
CA TYR A 215 13.51 -12.37 -2.60
C TYR A 215 14.43 -12.88 -1.47
N PRO A 216 15.50 -12.16 -1.13
CA PRO A 216 16.41 -12.55 -0.04
C PRO A 216 15.68 -12.65 1.29
N THR A 217 14.80 -11.69 1.58
CA THR A 217 14.01 -11.68 2.81
C THR A 217 12.53 -11.53 2.52
N ARG A 218 11.72 -11.90 3.52
CA ARG A 218 10.28 -11.63 3.50
C ARG A 218 9.95 -10.13 3.51
N ALA A 219 10.79 -9.32 4.16
CA ALA A 219 10.59 -7.87 4.20
C ALA A 219 10.77 -7.28 2.79
N ASP A 220 11.81 -7.71 2.06
CA ASP A 220 12.03 -7.30 0.66
C ASP A 220 10.85 -7.69 -0.23
N ALA A 221 10.32 -8.92 -0.08
CA ALA A 221 9.15 -9.36 -0.81
C ALA A 221 7.92 -8.48 -0.54
N LEU A 222 7.71 -8.05 0.71
CA LEU A 222 6.57 -7.19 1.07
C LEU A 222 6.72 -5.75 0.59
N VAL A 223 7.95 -5.22 0.57
CA VAL A 223 8.26 -3.88 0.02
C VAL A 223 7.98 -3.87 -1.48
N ASP A 224 8.56 -4.80 -2.22
CA ASP A 224 8.41 -4.87 -3.69
C ASP A 224 6.95 -5.12 -4.10
N LEU A 225 6.19 -5.91 -3.33
CA LEU A 225 4.74 -6.04 -3.52
C LEU A 225 3.98 -4.74 -3.29
N SER A 226 4.37 -3.96 -2.27
CA SER A 226 3.80 -2.65 -2.02
C SER A 226 4.05 -1.72 -3.21
N ASP A 227 5.29 -1.68 -3.69
CA ASP A 227 5.71 -0.85 -4.82
C ASP A 227 4.98 -1.22 -6.11
N ALA A 228 4.83 -2.52 -6.41
CA ALA A 228 4.04 -2.99 -7.54
C ALA A 228 2.56 -2.59 -7.45
N CYS A 229 1.97 -2.67 -6.25
CA CYS A 229 0.61 -2.21 -6.03
C CYS A 229 0.49 -0.69 -6.22
N VAL A 230 1.44 0.09 -5.71
CA VAL A 230 1.48 1.55 -5.89
C VAL A 230 1.60 1.92 -7.36
N ALA A 231 2.50 1.27 -8.09
CA ALA A 231 2.66 1.48 -9.52
C ALA A 231 1.37 1.14 -10.30
N PHE A 232 0.73 0.00 -10.00
CA PHE A 232 -0.57 -0.36 -10.57
C PHE A 232 -1.64 0.69 -10.27
N GLY A 233 -1.78 1.10 -9.01
CA GLY A 233 -2.79 2.07 -8.59
C GLY A 233 -2.61 3.44 -9.22
N ARG A 234 -1.37 3.92 -9.31
CA ARG A 234 -1.03 5.18 -9.99
C ARG A 234 -1.29 5.11 -11.48
N GLY A 235 -0.92 4.00 -12.14
CA GLY A 235 -1.25 3.76 -13.55
C GLY A 235 -2.76 3.79 -13.82
N MET A 236 -3.57 3.15 -12.97
CA MET A 236 -5.04 3.18 -13.05
C MET A 236 -5.64 4.56 -12.77
N ALA A 237 -4.91 5.44 -12.08
CA ALA A 237 -5.31 6.81 -11.76
C ALA A 237 -4.81 7.85 -12.78
N GLY A 238 -3.89 7.48 -13.69
CA GLY A 238 -3.23 8.42 -14.59
C GLY A 238 -2.16 9.28 -13.91
N LEU A 239 -1.64 8.84 -12.76
CA LEU A 239 -0.64 9.57 -11.98
C LEU A 239 0.79 9.17 -12.41
N PRO A 240 1.77 10.10 -12.35
CA PRO A 240 3.17 9.79 -12.66
C PRO A 240 3.73 8.76 -11.67
N PRO A 241 4.75 7.95 -12.00
CA PRO A 241 5.38 7.06 -11.00
C PRO A 241 5.96 7.82 -9.81
N LEU A 242 6.04 7.19 -8.64
CA LEU A 242 6.81 7.76 -7.53
C LEU A 242 8.30 7.67 -7.83
N VAL A 243 9.02 8.72 -7.47
CA VAL A 243 10.47 8.77 -7.49
C VAL A 243 10.96 8.41 -6.08
N ASN A 244 11.84 7.42 -5.97
CA ASN A 244 12.47 7.07 -4.70
C ASN A 244 13.37 8.23 -4.23
N GLN A 245 13.76 8.23 -2.95
CA GLN A 245 14.58 9.29 -2.35
C GLN A 245 15.93 9.51 -3.06
N ASP A 246 16.37 8.56 -3.90
CA ASP A 246 17.59 8.63 -4.71
C ASP A 246 17.37 9.12 -6.16
N GLY A 247 16.20 9.67 -6.49
CA GLY A 247 15.90 10.20 -7.83
C GLY A 247 15.58 9.14 -8.90
N GLN A 248 15.54 7.85 -8.53
CA GLN A 248 15.14 6.77 -9.43
C GLN A 248 13.63 6.53 -9.37
N THR A 249 12.98 6.43 -10.53
CA THR A 249 11.57 6.01 -10.60
C THR A 249 11.44 4.58 -10.08
N ALA A 250 10.41 4.28 -9.27
CA ALA A 250 10.16 2.93 -8.75
C ALA A 250 10.09 1.85 -9.88
N THR A 251 9.76 2.28 -11.10
CA THR A 251 9.72 1.46 -12.33
C THR A 251 11.09 1.20 -12.98
N GLN A 252 12.15 1.93 -12.59
CA GLN A 252 13.52 1.80 -13.10
C GLN A 252 14.45 1.03 -12.15
N THR A 253 13.93 0.41 -11.11
CA THR A 253 14.69 -0.65 -10.44
C THR A 253 14.78 -1.80 -11.43
N ALA A 254 15.88 -1.86 -12.20
CA ALA A 254 16.25 -3.05 -12.94
C ALA A 254 16.05 -4.26 -12.03
N PRO A 255 15.54 -5.40 -12.55
CA PRO A 255 15.35 -6.58 -11.72
C PRO A 255 16.65 -6.84 -10.96
N ARG A 256 16.61 -6.71 -9.63
CA ARG A 256 17.76 -7.10 -8.80
C ARG A 256 18.09 -8.54 -9.23
N PRO A 257 19.35 -8.82 -9.61
CA PRO A 257 19.69 -10.11 -10.20
C PRO A 257 19.18 -11.21 -9.28
N ASN A 258 18.47 -12.19 -9.87
CA ASN A 258 18.19 -13.42 -9.17
C ASN A 258 19.55 -13.96 -8.72
N HIS A 259 19.77 -14.11 -7.42
CA HIS A 259 20.91 -14.90 -6.97
C HIS A 259 20.66 -16.32 -7.50
N GLU A 260 21.42 -16.71 -8.52
CA GLU A 260 21.53 -18.10 -8.92
C GLU A 260 22.06 -18.88 -7.72
N PRO A 261 21.47 -20.04 -7.39
CA PRO A 261 22.07 -20.93 -6.41
C PRO A 261 23.42 -21.39 -6.97
N ASN A 262 24.50 -21.07 -6.26
CA ASN A 262 25.81 -21.65 -6.54
C ASN A 262 25.65 -23.18 -6.57
N ALA A 263 25.98 -23.78 -7.72
CA ALA A 263 26.12 -25.22 -7.84
C ALA A 263 27.13 -25.71 -6.79
N PRO A 264 26.90 -26.85 -6.12
CA PRO A 264 27.88 -27.39 -5.19
C PRO A 264 29.14 -27.74 -5.99
N GLU A 265 30.26 -27.12 -5.63
CA GLU A 265 31.58 -27.52 -6.09
C GLU A 265 31.78 -28.99 -5.74
N ALA A 266 31.96 -29.81 -6.77
CA ALA A 266 32.38 -31.18 -6.63
C ALA A 266 33.83 -31.19 -6.14
N ASN A 267 34.03 -31.42 -4.84
CA ASN A 267 35.33 -31.76 -4.29
C ASN A 267 35.80 -33.08 -4.95
N SER A 268 36.86 -32.98 -5.74
CA SER A 268 37.72 -34.11 -6.13
C SER A 268 38.87 -34.25 -5.13
#